data_AF-A0A7W1BLB2-F1
#
_entry.id   AF-A0A7W1BLB2-F1
#
_cell.length_a   1.000
_cell.length_b   1.000
_cell.length_c   1.000
_cell.angle_alpha   90.00
_cell.angle_beta   90.00
_cell.angle_gamma   90.00
#
_symmetry.space_group_name_H-M   'P 1'
#
loop_
_entity.id
_entity.type
_entity.pdbx_description
1 polymer ?
#
loop_
_entity_poly.entity_id
_entity_poly.type
_entity_poly.pdbx_seq_one_letter_code
_entity_poly.pdbx_strand_id
1 'polypeptide(L)'
;MLIHPSALIRCLLTCALVGVPTAASAQDFFGFGGLGARVGVVFPEQAKSGFGASADFDLGYLRSPKVRTLLGFNYFSADVDRRVGGTPVGGSFSATGGRAGLRFDPFGPGRLTPYLVTAVTAHSVAANVADRGTEQLLDGFYVGAGLGAGLTYALDSGQRFRVTLEGRRVFVTNISHSAIEVGLRLMPRGPASYVDVAAERRRVAREDEARLAREREEARLSDERAQAQADSLRAARAERARQDVETERLRSLQADSLAARLRMEREEADRLARAGQQDRDRERELERLRQEQQAAQQRQQRDEVDRLRRRADSLEAARSAEAQARGAAEADAVAARARAAAADSATRLAEGRAAEAERRRYQAVLDLDRLMTDVTEIRETERGLAIVLGQ
;
A
#
# COMPACT_ATOMS: atom_id res chain seq x y z
N MET A 1 -0.18 43.33 21.45
CA MET A 1 1.10 42.63 21.21
C MET A 1 1.02 42.02 19.81
N LEU A 2 1.56 42.71 18.79
CA LEU A 2 1.44 42.31 17.39
C LEU A 2 2.53 41.28 17.07
N ILE A 3 2.14 40.01 16.89
CA ILE A 3 3.06 38.97 16.43
C ILE A 3 3.32 39.22 14.95
N HIS A 4 4.56 39.54 14.58
CA HIS A 4 4.94 39.77 13.20
C HIS A 4 4.74 38.48 12.38
N PRO A 5 4.02 38.53 11.24
CA PRO A 5 3.73 37.34 10.41
C PRO A 5 5.00 36.63 9.92
N SER A 6 6.11 37.35 9.78
CA SER A 6 7.42 36.80 9.42
C SER A 6 8.02 35.87 10.49
N ALA A 7 7.73 36.10 11.78
CA ALA A 7 8.23 35.26 12.87
C ALA A 7 7.52 33.89 12.92
N LEU A 8 6.22 33.88 12.64
CA LEU A 8 5.41 32.66 12.61
C LEU A 8 5.77 31.78 11.39
N ILE A 9 6.00 32.41 10.23
CA ILE A 9 6.47 31.73 9.01
C ILE A 9 7.85 31.12 9.23
N ARG A 10 8.80 31.86 9.83
CA ARG A 10 10.13 31.31 10.14
C ARG A 10 10.07 30.16 11.13
N CYS A 11 9.25 30.24 12.17
CA CYS A 11 9.07 29.16 13.14
C CYS A 11 8.53 27.88 12.46
N LEU A 12 7.51 28.01 11.62
CA LEU A 12 6.93 26.90 10.85
C LEU A 12 7.93 26.29 9.85
N LEU A 13 8.72 27.13 9.17
CA LEU A 13 9.78 26.67 8.26
C LEU A 13 10.91 25.94 8.98
N THR A 14 11.35 26.45 10.14
CA THR A 14 12.42 25.81 10.94
C THR A 14 11.94 24.48 11.52
N CYS A 15 10.69 24.39 11.98
CA CYS A 15 10.10 23.11 12.40
C CYS A 15 9.97 22.12 11.24
N ALA A 16 9.71 22.59 10.02
CA ALA A 16 9.67 21.74 8.82
C ALA A 16 11.07 21.27 8.38
N LEU A 17 12.13 22.06 8.62
CA LEU A 17 13.50 21.76 8.20
C LEU A 17 14.29 20.89 9.19
N VAL A 18 14.07 21.04 10.51
CA VAL A 18 14.84 20.29 11.54
C VAL A 18 14.34 18.85 11.70
N GLY A 19 13.17 18.50 11.15
CA GLY A 19 12.53 17.20 11.29
C GLY A 19 12.67 16.23 10.10
N VAL A 20 13.62 16.45 9.18
CA VAL A 20 13.78 15.58 8.00
C VAL A 20 14.92 14.56 8.20
N PRO A 21 14.67 13.39 8.82
CA PRO A 21 15.61 12.28 8.70
C PRO A 21 15.65 11.81 7.24
N THR A 22 16.85 11.39 6.82
CA THR A 22 17.25 10.85 5.51
C THR A 22 16.60 9.50 5.16
N ALA A 23 15.30 9.33 5.44
CA ALA A 23 14.49 8.19 5.00
C ALA A 23 13.72 8.57 3.72
N ALA A 24 14.44 8.69 2.60
CA ALA A 24 13.93 9.19 1.33
C ALA A 24 13.20 8.15 0.45
N SER A 25 12.68 7.05 1.01
CA SER A 25 11.99 5.99 0.23
C SER A 25 10.67 5.51 0.87
N ALA A 26 9.97 6.40 1.59
CA ALA A 26 8.84 5.99 2.44
C ALA A 26 7.45 6.04 1.77
N GLN A 27 7.29 6.51 0.53
CA GLN A 27 6.07 6.35 -0.28
C GLN A 27 6.31 6.76 -1.73
N ASP A 28 6.49 5.78 -2.63
CA ASP A 28 6.62 6.02 -4.07
C ASP A 28 5.27 6.30 -4.78
N PHE A 29 4.15 6.39 -4.04
CA PHE A 29 2.84 6.67 -4.61
C PHE A 29 1.94 7.49 -3.67
N PHE A 30 1.20 8.45 -4.23
CA PHE A 30 0.06 9.10 -3.58
C PHE A 30 -1.02 8.06 -3.26
N GLY A 31 -1.09 7.64 -2.01
CA GLY A 31 -2.15 6.75 -1.54
C GLY A 31 -3.39 7.57 -1.21
N PHE A 32 -4.52 7.32 -1.88
CA PHE A 32 -5.78 8.00 -1.56
C PHE A 32 -6.15 7.80 -0.08
N GLY A 33 -6.05 8.89 0.69
CA GLY A 33 -6.23 8.97 2.13
C GLY A 33 -7.71 9.03 2.55
N GLY A 34 -8.55 9.62 1.70
CA GLY A 34 -9.98 9.83 1.92
C GLY A 34 -10.55 11.04 1.17
N LEU A 35 -11.86 11.20 1.27
CA LEU A 35 -12.66 12.30 0.71
C LEU A 35 -13.42 12.99 1.84
N GLY A 36 -13.32 14.32 1.95
CA GLY A 36 -14.11 15.13 2.87
C GLY A 36 -15.00 16.10 2.11
N ALA A 37 -16.23 16.32 2.60
CA ALA A 37 -17.12 17.38 2.15
C ALA A 37 -17.60 18.17 3.36
N ARG A 38 -17.58 19.50 3.27
CA ARG A 38 -17.90 20.41 4.38
C ARG A 38 -18.69 21.61 3.89
N VAL A 39 -19.45 22.18 4.81
CA VAL A 39 -20.24 23.40 4.64
C VAL A 39 -20.05 24.30 5.86
N GLY A 40 -20.21 25.60 5.71
CA GLY A 40 -19.93 26.52 6.80
C GLY A 40 -20.27 27.96 6.52
N VAL A 41 -19.87 28.80 7.48
CA VAL A 41 -20.03 30.24 7.40
C VAL A 41 -18.68 30.87 7.09
N VAL A 42 -18.67 31.81 6.16
CA VAL A 42 -17.47 32.54 5.73
C VAL A 42 -17.59 34.00 6.18
N PHE A 43 -16.50 34.56 6.67
CA PHE A 43 -16.37 35.93 7.18
C PHE A 43 -15.31 36.66 6.33
N PRO A 44 -15.68 37.13 5.13
CA PRO A 44 -14.80 37.95 4.30
C PRO A 44 -14.55 39.33 4.93
N GLU A 45 -13.39 39.93 4.68
CA GLU A 45 -13.06 41.25 5.23
C GLU A 45 -13.85 42.40 4.62
N GLN A 46 -14.33 42.23 3.38
CA GLN A 46 -14.99 43.28 2.59
C GLN A 46 -16.50 43.04 2.42
N ALA A 47 -17.08 42.11 3.16
CA ALA A 47 -18.46 41.70 3.03
C ALA A 47 -19.05 41.20 4.36
N LYS A 48 -20.37 41.06 4.40
CA LYS A 48 -21.07 40.35 5.47
C LYS A 48 -20.70 38.88 5.46
N SER A 49 -21.05 38.19 6.55
CA SER A 49 -20.92 36.75 6.61
C SER A 49 -21.72 36.09 5.49
N GLY A 50 -21.15 35.04 4.91
CA GLY A 50 -21.72 34.32 3.78
C GLY A 50 -21.71 32.81 3.99
N PHE A 51 -22.06 32.09 2.93
CA PHE A 51 -22.08 30.64 2.90
C PHE A 51 -20.81 30.10 2.22
N GLY A 52 -20.27 28.99 2.74
CA GLY A 52 -19.13 28.29 2.15
C GLY A 52 -19.38 26.78 2.04
N ALA A 53 -18.84 26.19 0.99
CA ALA A 53 -18.78 24.75 0.80
C ALA A 53 -17.37 24.34 0.32
N SER A 54 -16.90 23.17 0.75
CA SER A 54 -15.60 22.66 0.35
C SER A 54 -15.57 21.13 0.25
N ALA A 55 -14.76 20.62 -0.68
CA ALA A 55 -14.48 19.20 -0.82
C ALA A 55 -12.97 18.97 -0.86
N ASP A 56 -12.45 18.06 -0.05
CA ASP A 56 -11.02 17.74 0.03
C ASP A 56 -10.75 16.27 -0.27
N PHE A 57 -9.73 16.03 -1.09
CA PHE A 57 -9.08 14.76 -1.32
C PHE A 57 -7.80 14.72 -0.48
N ASP A 58 -7.73 13.78 0.45
CA ASP A 58 -6.50 13.43 1.15
C ASP A 58 -5.69 12.52 0.21
N LEU A 59 -4.52 12.98 -0.23
CA LEU A 59 -3.68 12.29 -1.22
C LEU A 59 -2.62 11.39 -0.57
N GLY A 60 -2.67 11.23 0.76
CA GLY A 60 -1.78 10.35 1.50
C GLY A 60 -0.69 11.10 2.24
N TYR A 61 0.31 10.36 2.74
CA TYR A 61 1.30 10.90 3.67
C TYR A 61 2.52 11.47 2.96
N LEU A 62 3.09 12.51 3.56
CA LEU A 62 4.41 13.01 3.19
C LEU A 62 5.42 12.53 4.23
N ARG A 63 6.02 11.36 3.98
CA ARG A 63 7.06 10.70 4.81
C ARG A 63 6.65 10.28 6.23
N SER A 64 5.60 10.86 6.80
CA SER A 64 5.15 10.63 8.17
C SER A 64 3.63 10.50 8.22
N PRO A 65 3.07 9.57 9.03
CA PRO A 65 1.63 9.44 9.23
C PRO A 65 0.99 10.70 9.87
N LYS A 66 1.82 11.63 10.36
CA LYS A 66 1.39 12.91 10.92
C LYS A 66 1.25 14.00 9.87
N VAL A 67 1.85 13.87 8.69
CA VAL A 67 1.82 14.91 7.65
C VAL A 67 1.14 14.33 6.41
N ARG A 68 0.04 14.95 5.99
CA ARG A 68 -0.75 14.51 4.84
C ARG A 68 -0.78 15.58 3.78
N THR A 69 -0.86 15.15 2.53
CA THR A 69 -1.09 16.04 1.39
C THR A 69 -2.59 16.14 1.14
N LEU A 70 -3.07 17.35 0.85
CA LEU A 70 -4.46 17.62 0.55
C LEU A 70 -4.59 18.38 -0.77
N LEU A 71 -5.61 18.02 -1.53
CA LEU A 71 -6.08 18.76 -2.69
C LEU A 71 -7.58 18.96 -2.51
N GLY A 72 -8.10 20.16 -2.71
CA GLY A 72 -9.51 20.42 -2.49
C GLY A 72 -10.08 21.47 -3.42
N PHE A 73 -11.40 21.50 -3.47
CA PHE A 73 -12.20 22.49 -4.15
C PHE A 73 -13.00 23.27 -3.11
N ASN A 74 -13.22 24.55 -3.36
CA ASN A 74 -13.99 25.40 -2.47
C ASN A 74 -14.87 26.36 -3.25
N TYR A 75 -16.03 26.64 -2.66
CA TYR A 75 -17.00 27.62 -3.09
C TYR A 75 -17.36 28.50 -1.90
N PHE A 76 -17.51 29.80 -2.10
CA PHE A 76 -18.18 30.64 -1.12
C PHE A 76 -18.87 31.83 -1.77
N SER A 77 -19.90 32.36 -1.10
CA SER A 77 -20.62 33.56 -1.54
C SER A 77 -20.96 34.44 -0.35
N ALA A 78 -20.89 35.76 -0.55
CA ALA A 78 -21.19 36.74 0.49
C ALA A 78 -21.74 38.05 -0.09
N ASP A 79 -22.52 38.77 0.72
CA ASP A 79 -23.06 40.08 0.36
C ASP A 79 -22.07 41.18 0.74
N VAL A 80 -21.80 42.10 -0.18
CA VAL A 80 -20.89 43.22 0.04
C VAL A 80 -21.52 44.21 1.01
N ASP A 81 -20.75 44.61 2.03
CA ASP A 81 -21.14 45.62 3.01
C ASP A 81 -20.04 46.66 3.15
N ARG A 82 -19.65 47.21 2.00
CA ARG A 82 -18.61 48.22 1.91
C ARG A 82 -19.24 49.59 1.78
N ARG A 83 -18.65 50.58 2.44
CA ARG A 83 -18.96 52.00 2.21
C ARG A 83 -17.86 52.64 1.39
N VAL A 84 -18.21 53.30 0.29
CA VAL A 84 -17.29 54.09 -0.55
C VAL A 84 -17.74 55.55 -0.47
N GLY A 85 -16.88 56.43 0.03
CA GLY A 85 -17.24 57.83 0.27
C GLY A 85 -18.41 58.02 1.24
N GLY A 86 -18.58 57.10 2.20
CA GLY A 86 -19.70 57.11 3.16
C GLY A 86 -21.02 56.51 2.65
N THR A 87 -21.13 56.24 1.35
CA THR A 87 -22.33 55.63 0.75
C THR A 87 -22.23 54.10 0.79
N PRO A 88 -23.25 53.37 1.27
CA PRO A 88 -23.25 51.91 1.22
C PRO A 88 -23.32 51.45 -0.23
N VAL A 89 -22.40 50.57 -0.61
CA VAL A 89 -22.38 49.92 -1.91
C VAL A 89 -22.94 48.52 -1.72
N GLY A 90 -24.15 48.31 -2.25
CA GLY A 90 -24.80 47.00 -2.26
C GLY A 90 -24.25 46.09 -3.37
N GLY A 91 -24.40 44.79 -3.17
CA GLY A 91 -23.99 43.77 -4.13
C GLY A 91 -23.66 42.46 -3.45
N SER A 92 -23.20 41.50 -4.24
CA SER A 92 -22.70 40.21 -3.74
C SER A 92 -21.52 39.76 -4.58
N PHE A 93 -20.74 38.82 -4.05
CA PHE A 93 -19.75 38.11 -4.84
C PHE A 93 -19.75 36.63 -4.47
N SER A 94 -19.32 35.83 -5.43
CA SER A 94 -19.10 34.41 -5.25
C SER A 94 -17.71 34.03 -5.75
N ALA A 95 -17.10 33.04 -5.14
CA ALA A 95 -15.77 32.58 -5.47
C ALA A 95 -15.76 31.06 -5.57
N THR A 96 -15.19 30.54 -6.65
CA THR A 96 -14.92 29.12 -6.86
C THR A 96 -13.43 28.92 -7.00
N GLY A 97 -12.90 27.80 -6.52
CA GLY A 97 -11.48 27.57 -6.63
C GLY A 97 -10.98 26.25 -6.10
N GLY A 98 -9.67 26.15 -6.06
CA GLY A 98 -8.94 25.00 -5.57
C GLY A 98 -7.96 25.36 -4.46
N ARG A 99 -7.58 24.36 -3.68
CA ARG A 99 -6.52 24.45 -2.67
C ARG A 99 -5.63 23.22 -2.70
N ALA A 100 -4.33 23.41 -2.53
CA ALA A 100 -3.36 22.33 -2.39
C ALA A 100 -2.48 22.61 -1.18
N GLY A 101 -2.24 21.61 -0.33
CA GLY A 101 -1.58 21.88 0.94
C GLY A 101 -1.15 20.66 1.74
N LEU A 102 -0.80 20.93 3.00
CA LEU A 102 -0.42 19.95 3.99
C LEU A 102 -1.35 20.01 5.20
N ARG A 103 -1.70 18.84 5.72
CA ARG A 103 -2.41 18.65 6.98
C ARG A 103 -1.49 17.97 7.98
N PHE A 104 -1.38 18.53 9.17
CA PHE A 104 -0.59 17.98 10.26
C PHE A 104 -1.49 17.46 11.38
N ASP A 105 -1.46 16.15 11.63
CA ASP A 105 -2.17 15.45 12.70
C ASP A 105 -1.16 15.07 13.82
N PRO A 106 -0.88 15.93 14.82
CA PRO A 106 0.22 15.73 15.79
C PRO A 106 0.14 14.42 16.58
N PHE A 107 -1.08 13.98 16.88
CA PHE A 107 -1.37 12.78 17.67
C PHE A 107 -1.74 11.56 16.82
N GLY A 108 -1.69 11.67 15.49
CA GLY A 108 -2.04 10.58 14.59
C GLY A 108 -3.53 10.21 14.60
N PRO A 109 -3.90 9.04 14.05
CA PRO A 109 -5.28 8.60 13.97
C PRO A 109 -5.80 8.16 15.35
N GLY A 110 -6.82 8.85 15.86
CA GLY A 110 -7.57 8.47 17.05
C GLY A 110 -9.07 8.68 16.84
N ARG A 111 -9.86 8.45 17.90
CA ARG A 111 -11.30 8.74 17.90
C ARG A 111 -11.57 10.24 17.80
N LEU A 112 -10.75 11.05 18.47
CA LEU A 112 -10.74 12.50 18.36
C LEU A 112 -9.31 12.91 17.95
N THR A 113 -9.17 13.57 16.80
CA THR A 113 -7.87 13.97 16.25
C THR A 113 -7.88 15.46 15.96
N PRO A 114 -7.13 16.29 16.72
CA PRO A 114 -6.87 17.66 16.32
C PRO A 114 -5.87 17.69 15.16
N TYR A 115 -5.98 18.71 14.32
CA TYR A 115 -5.09 18.87 13.18
C TYR A 115 -4.90 20.34 12.80
N LEU A 116 -3.81 20.60 12.11
CA LEU A 116 -3.48 21.89 11.48
C LEU A 116 -3.45 21.73 9.96
N VAL A 117 -3.75 22.79 9.24
CA VAL A 117 -3.73 22.83 7.77
C VAL A 117 -2.95 24.06 7.32
N THR A 118 -2.12 23.88 6.30
CA THR A 118 -1.53 24.96 5.52
C THR A 118 -1.77 24.66 4.04
N ALA A 119 -2.16 25.65 3.24
CA ALA A 119 -2.47 25.45 1.84
C ALA A 119 -2.15 26.68 1.00
N VAL A 120 -1.89 26.45 -0.29
CA VAL A 120 -1.99 27.48 -1.33
C VAL A 120 -3.39 27.39 -1.93
N THR A 121 -4.04 28.53 -2.11
CA THR A 121 -5.41 28.62 -2.60
C THR A 121 -5.45 29.48 -3.85
N ALA A 122 -6.26 29.08 -4.83
CA ALA A 122 -6.53 29.85 -6.04
C ALA A 122 -8.04 29.96 -6.24
N HIS A 123 -8.56 31.16 -6.46
CA HIS A 123 -9.99 31.43 -6.60
C HIS A 123 -10.27 32.30 -7.83
N SER A 124 -11.30 31.92 -8.59
CA SER A 124 -12.00 32.77 -9.53
C SER A 124 -13.19 33.38 -8.81
N VAL A 125 -13.23 34.70 -8.75
CA VAL A 125 -14.30 35.48 -8.12
C VAL A 125 -15.14 36.10 -9.22
N ALA A 126 -16.45 36.03 -9.05
CA ALA A 126 -17.45 36.76 -9.80
C ALA A 126 -18.16 37.72 -8.85
N ALA A 127 -17.98 39.02 -9.06
CA ALA A 127 -18.61 40.06 -8.26
C ALA A 127 -19.75 40.74 -9.05
N ASN A 128 -20.84 41.06 -8.35
CA ASN A 128 -21.93 41.88 -8.89
C ASN A 128 -22.21 42.98 -7.86
N VAL A 129 -21.59 44.14 -8.08
CA VAL A 129 -21.57 45.25 -7.12
C VAL A 129 -21.98 46.53 -7.83
N ALA A 130 -22.82 47.34 -7.19
CA ALA A 130 -23.36 48.56 -7.80
C ALA A 130 -22.28 49.59 -8.18
N ASP A 131 -21.17 49.63 -7.43
CA ASP A 131 -19.99 50.44 -7.75
C ASP A 131 -19.02 49.66 -8.63
N ARG A 132 -18.84 50.14 -9.86
CA ARG A 132 -18.00 49.49 -10.89
C ARG A 132 -16.53 49.40 -10.50
N GLY A 133 -16.01 50.35 -9.72
CA GLY A 133 -14.64 50.32 -9.23
C GLY A 133 -14.41 49.20 -8.21
N THR A 134 -15.36 49.03 -7.28
CA THR A 134 -15.37 47.92 -6.32
C THR A 134 -15.59 46.58 -7.02
N GLU A 135 -16.49 46.51 -8.00
CA GLU A 135 -16.69 45.32 -8.84
C GLU A 135 -15.38 44.88 -9.49
N GLN A 136 -14.68 45.77 -10.21
CA GLN A 136 -13.38 45.47 -10.85
C GLN A 136 -12.27 45.10 -9.86
N LEU A 137 -12.35 45.57 -8.61
CA LEU A 137 -11.36 45.24 -7.58
C LEU A 137 -11.56 43.82 -7.02
N LEU A 138 -12.81 43.35 -6.97
CA LEU A 138 -13.22 42.06 -6.41
C LEU A 138 -13.34 40.97 -7.47
N ASP A 139 -13.67 41.33 -8.70
CA ASP A 139 -13.81 40.42 -9.82
C ASP A 139 -12.44 39.99 -10.37
N GLY A 140 -12.26 38.70 -10.61
CA GLY A 140 -11.03 38.17 -11.20
C GLY A 140 -10.44 36.95 -10.51
N PHE A 141 -9.16 36.70 -10.77
CA PHE A 141 -8.46 35.52 -10.29
C PHE A 141 -7.41 35.88 -9.24
N TYR A 142 -7.47 35.19 -8.10
CA TYR A 142 -6.61 35.48 -6.98
C TYR A 142 -5.94 34.23 -6.43
N VAL A 143 -4.68 34.38 -6.03
CA VAL A 143 -3.87 33.33 -5.40
C VAL A 143 -3.42 33.80 -4.03
N GLY A 144 -3.40 32.90 -3.07
CA GLY A 144 -2.94 33.21 -1.72
C GLY A 144 -2.64 31.98 -0.88
N ALA A 145 -2.52 32.21 0.42
CA ALA A 145 -2.16 31.19 1.40
C ALA A 145 -3.29 31.00 2.42
N GLY A 146 -3.51 29.76 2.87
CA GLY A 146 -4.50 29.41 3.88
C GLY A 146 -3.83 28.75 5.08
N LEU A 147 -4.29 29.11 6.28
CA LEU A 147 -3.96 28.44 7.54
C LEU A 147 -5.25 27.99 8.21
N GLY A 148 -5.28 26.77 8.72
CA GLY A 148 -6.45 26.22 9.40
C GLY A 148 -6.09 25.35 10.59
N ALA A 149 -7.06 25.20 11.48
CA ALA A 149 -7.00 24.28 12.60
C ALA A 149 -8.37 23.62 12.75
N GLY A 150 -8.39 22.36 13.14
CA GLY A 150 -9.65 21.65 13.28
C GLY A 150 -9.58 20.43 14.17
N LEU A 151 -10.75 19.84 14.36
CA LEU A 151 -10.97 18.60 15.07
C LEU A 151 -11.66 17.61 14.13
N THR A 152 -11.28 16.36 14.22
CA THR A 152 -11.97 15.27 13.52
C THR A 152 -12.40 14.22 14.54
N TYR A 153 -13.66 13.79 14.49
CA TYR A 153 -14.24 12.76 15.36
C TYR A 153 -14.70 11.55 14.55
N ALA A 154 -14.23 10.35 14.89
CA ALA A 154 -14.61 9.10 14.24
C ALA A 154 -16.01 8.63 14.69
N LEU A 155 -16.88 8.36 13.71
CA LEU A 155 -18.26 7.90 13.93
C LEU A 155 -18.34 6.37 14.08
N ASP A 156 -17.41 5.63 13.49
CA ASP A 156 -17.36 4.18 13.50
C ASP A 156 -16.05 3.64 14.08
N SER A 157 -16.05 2.38 14.52
CA SER A 157 -14.87 1.69 15.06
C SER A 157 -13.78 1.49 14.01
N GLY A 158 -14.16 1.32 12.75
CA GLY A 158 -13.24 1.28 11.61
C GLY A 158 -12.67 2.65 11.22
N GLN A 159 -13.16 3.73 11.86
CA GLN A 159 -12.86 5.13 11.59
C GLN A 159 -12.93 5.49 10.10
N ARG A 160 -13.81 4.82 9.34
CA ARG A 160 -14.10 5.09 7.93
C ARG A 160 -14.89 6.37 7.76
N PHE A 161 -15.77 6.68 8.70
CA PHE A 161 -16.59 7.89 8.68
C PHE A 161 -16.18 8.80 9.81
N ARG A 162 -15.94 10.07 9.49
CA ARG A 162 -15.55 11.06 10.49
C ARG A 162 -16.30 12.37 10.30
N VAL A 163 -16.71 12.98 11.41
CA VAL A 163 -17.17 14.37 11.44
C VAL A 163 -15.96 15.26 11.60
N THR A 164 -15.91 16.37 10.86
CA THR A 164 -14.83 17.33 10.90
C THR A 164 -15.37 18.71 11.21
N LEU A 165 -14.68 19.44 12.09
CA LEU A 165 -14.86 20.86 12.35
C LEU A 165 -13.54 21.56 12.01
N GLU A 166 -13.55 22.56 11.13
CA GLU A 166 -12.36 23.33 10.71
C GLU A 166 -12.62 24.83 10.84
N GLY A 167 -11.75 25.55 11.53
CA GLY A 167 -11.61 26.99 11.40
C GLY A 167 -10.42 27.30 10.48
N ARG A 168 -10.62 28.13 9.45
CA ARG A 168 -9.55 28.52 8.52
C ARG A 168 -9.51 30.01 8.26
N ARG A 169 -8.32 30.52 7.95
CA ARG A 169 -8.04 31.87 7.49
C ARG A 169 -7.32 31.80 6.15
N VAL A 170 -7.86 32.49 5.16
CA VAL A 170 -7.31 32.57 3.80
C VAL A 170 -6.83 34.00 3.56
N PHE A 171 -5.54 34.12 3.27
CA PHE A 171 -4.81 35.36 2.98
C PHE A 171 -4.66 35.51 1.48
N VAL A 172 -5.58 36.28 0.89
CA VAL A 172 -5.61 36.57 -0.54
C VAL A 172 -5.91 38.06 -0.69
N THR A 173 -5.24 38.74 -1.62
CA THR A 173 -5.48 40.15 -1.93
C THR A 173 -6.97 40.37 -2.25
N ASN A 174 -7.58 41.42 -1.69
CA ASN A 174 -8.97 41.87 -1.88
C ASN A 174 -10.10 40.93 -1.38
N ILE A 175 -9.86 39.63 -1.23
CA ILE A 175 -10.88 38.63 -0.82
C ILE A 175 -10.44 37.76 0.36
N SER A 176 -9.59 38.30 1.24
CA SER A 176 -9.20 37.61 2.48
C SER A 176 -10.44 37.30 3.33
N HIS A 177 -10.49 36.10 3.90
CA HIS A 177 -11.65 35.64 4.65
C HIS A 177 -11.27 34.61 5.71
N SER A 178 -12.08 34.56 6.77
CA SER A 178 -12.08 33.44 7.73
C SER A 178 -13.27 32.54 7.45
N ALA A 179 -13.21 31.25 7.78
CA ALA A 179 -14.36 30.36 7.67
C ALA A 179 -14.40 29.36 8.83
N ILE A 180 -15.61 29.00 9.25
CA ILE A 180 -15.86 27.90 10.18
C ILE A 180 -16.74 26.88 9.46
N GLU A 181 -16.22 25.67 9.27
CA GLU A 181 -16.84 24.64 8.45
C GLU A 181 -17.01 23.34 9.24
N VAL A 182 -18.15 22.69 9.05
CA VAL A 182 -18.45 21.35 9.55
C VAL A 182 -18.70 20.41 8.38
N GLY A 183 -18.32 19.15 8.50
CA GLY A 183 -18.64 18.18 7.46
C GLY A 183 -18.26 16.75 7.76
N LEU A 184 -18.37 15.93 6.73
CA LEU A 184 -18.14 14.49 6.80
C LEU A 184 -16.92 14.11 5.96
N ARG A 185 -16.17 13.13 6.44
CA ARG A 185 -15.02 12.56 5.77
C ARG A 185 -15.11 11.05 5.71
N LEU A 186 -14.96 10.51 4.50
CA LEU A 186 -14.82 9.09 4.20
C LEU A 186 -13.35 8.73 4.07
N MET A 187 -12.91 7.73 4.81
CA MET A 187 -11.57 7.15 4.79
C MET A 187 -11.70 5.65 4.45
N PRO A 188 -11.68 5.26 3.16
CA PRO A 188 -12.10 3.92 2.73
C PRO A 188 -11.26 2.80 3.36
N ARG A 189 -9.99 3.06 3.66
CA ARG A 189 -9.06 2.06 4.18
C ARG A 189 -8.84 2.12 5.71
N GLY A 190 -9.54 3.03 6.40
CA GLY A 190 -9.41 3.21 7.85
C GLY A 190 -7.99 3.61 8.29
N PRO A 191 -7.69 3.69 9.60
CA PRO A 191 -6.37 4.00 10.13
C PRO A 191 -5.40 2.82 9.96
N ALA A 192 -5.93 1.58 9.94
CA ALA A 192 -5.14 0.36 9.89
C ALA A 192 -4.35 0.21 8.57
N SER A 193 -4.83 0.75 7.46
CA SER A 193 -4.04 0.78 6.21
C SER A 193 -2.83 1.69 6.26
N TYR A 194 -2.72 2.50 7.30
CA TYR A 194 -1.69 3.51 7.47
C TYR A 194 -0.74 3.18 8.62
N VAL A 195 -1.10 2.20 9.46
CA VAL A 195 -0.25 1.72 10.54
C VAL A 195 0.70 0.67 9.97
N ASP A 196 1.97 1.07 9.95
CA ASP A 196 3.14 0.22 10.01
C ASP A 196 3.54 -0.59 8.77
N VAL A 197 3.55 0.04 7.60
CA VAL A 197 4.55 -0.38 6.60
C VAL A 197 5.96 -0.28 7.21
N ALA A 198 6.20 0.67 8.12
CA ALA A 198 7.48 0.83 8.82
C ALA A 198 7.74 -0.27 9.87
N ALA A 199 6.81 -0.56 10.80
CA ALA A 199 7.04 -1.67 11.73
C ALA A 199 6.93 -3.04 11.07
N GLU A 200 6.11 -3.22 10.03
CA GLU A 200 6.12 -4.47 9.26
C GLU A 200 7.47 -4.62 8.55
N ARG A 201 8.02 -3.56 7.95
CA ARG A 201 9.39 -3.60 7.42
C ARG A 201 10.43 -3.88 8.49
N ARG A 202 10.30 -3.34 9.71
CA ARG A 202 11.20 -3.66 10.83
C ARG A 202 11.03 -5.10 11.30
N ARG A 203 9.81 -5.64 11.26
CA ARG A 203 9.52 -7.03 11.60
C ARG A 203 10.15 -7.96 10.57
N VAL A 204 9.90 -7.71 9.29
CA VAL A 204 10.50 -8.44 8.16
C VAL A 204 12.02 -8.32 8.19
N ALA A 205 12.59 -7.14 8.43
CA ALA A 205 14.04 -6.96 8.53
C ALA A 205 14.63 -7.75 9.71
N ARG A 206 13.96 -7.78 10.88
CA ARG A 206 14.39 -8.61 12.02
C ARG A 206 14.25 -10.11 11.73
N GLU A 207 13.20 -10.51 11.02
CA GLU A 207 13.01 -11.89 10.58
C GLU A 207 14.11 -12.31 9.57
N ASP A 208 14.47 -11.43 8.64
CA ASP A 208 15.55 -11.64 7.68
C ASP A 208 16.93 -11.68 8.36
N GLU A 209 17.21 -10.77 9.30
CA GLU A 209 18.44 -10.80 10.11
C GLU A 209 18.53 -12.08 10.94
N ALA A 210 17.42 -12.52 11.55
CA ALA A 210 17.37 -13.78 12.29
C ALA A 210 17.57 -15.00 11.38
N ARG A 211 17.01 -14.97 10.16
CA ARG A 211 17.23 -16.03 9.15
C ARG A 211 18.70 -16.12 8.76
N LEU A 212 19.32 -14.98 8.44
CA LEU A 212 20.74 -14.91 8.08
C LEU A 212 21.65 -15.34 9.23
N ALA A 213 21.29 -15.04 10.48
CA ALA A 213 22.04 -15.50 11.65
C ALA A 213 22.01 -17.04 11.78
N ARG A 214 20.84 -17.66 11.58
CA ARG A 214 20.70 -19.14 11.60
C ARG A 214 21.48 -19.79 10.47
N GLU A 215 21.41 -19.25 9.25
CA GLU A 215 22.17 -19.76 8.10
C GLU A 215 23.69 -19.71 8.35
N ARG A 216 24.18 -18.65 9.00
CA ARG A 216 25.60 -18.53 9.37
C ARG A 216 26.01 -19.54 10.45
N GLU A 217 25.14 -19.77 11.43
CA GLU A 217 25.39 -20.75 12.49
C GLU A 217 25.39 -22.18 11.94
N GLU A 218 24.44 -22.52 11.06
CA GLU A 218 24.38 -23.81 10.37
C GLU A 218 25.61 -24.03 9.49
N ALA A 219 26.07 -23.01 8.77
CA ALA A 219 27.31 -23.09 7.99
C ALA A 219 28.52 -23.37 8.88
N ARG A 220 28.66 -22.67 10.03
CA ARG A 220 29.75 -22.90 10.98
C ARG A 220 29.73 -24.33 11.53
N LEU A 221 28.56 -24.84 11.90
CA LEU A 221 28.41 -26.21 12.39
C LEU A 221 28.70 -27.25 11.31
N SER A 222 28.37 -26.96 10.05
CA SER A 222 28.72 -27.81 8.91
C SER A 222 30.24 -27.91 8.73
N ASP A 223 30.96 -26.79 8.82
CA ASP A 223 32.42 -26.75 8.71
C ASP A 223 33.09 -27.49 9.87
N GLU A 224 32.62 -27.29 11.10
CA GLU A 224 33.11 -28.00 12.30
C GLU A 224 32.94 -29.53 12.15
N ARG A 225 31.80 -29.98 11.62
CA ARG A 225 31.54 -31.41 11.34
C ARG A 225 32.46 -31.95 10.25
N ALA A 226 32.65 -31.20 9.17
CA ALA A 226 33.54 -31.59 8.08
C ALA A 226 34.99 -31.73 8.58
N GLN A 227 35.43 -30.83 9.46
CA GLN A 227 36.76 -30.87 10.05
C GLN A 227 36.93 -32.06 11.01
N ALA A 228 35.95 -32.32 11.88
CA ALA A 228 35.95 -33.49 12.76
C ALA A 228 35.98 -34.81 11.97
N GLN A 229 35.28 -34.87 10.83
CA GLN A 229 35.30 -36.03 9.94
C GLN A 229 36.65 -36.18 9.23
N ALA A 230 37.28 -35.08 8.80
CA ALA A 230 38.63 -35.12 8.23
C ALA A 230 39.66 -35.63 9.25
N ASP A 231 39.56 -35.20 10.50
CA ASP A 231 40.46 -35.62 11.58
C ASP A 231 40.26 -37.09 11.98
N SER A 232 39.01 -37.57 12.02
CA SER A 232 38.73 -38.99 12.26
C SER A 232 39.28 -39.88 11.14
N LEU A 233 39.18 -39.46 9.88
CA LEU A 233 39.77 -40.15 8.74
C LEU A 233 41.30 -40.16 8.80
N ARG A 234 41.94 -39.07 9.24
CA ARG A 234 43.40 -39.01 9.46
C ARG A 234 43.82 -39.97 10.57
N ALA A 235 43.11 -39.99 11.69
CA ALA A 235 43.37 -40.92 12.79
C ALA A 235 43.24 -42.38 12.34
N ALA A 236 42.17 -42.72 11.64
CA ALA A 236 41.95 -44.06 11.10
C ALA A 236 43.05 -44.48 10.10
N ARG A 237 43.53 -43.56 9.25
CA ARG A 237 44.65 -43.82 8.33
C ARG A 237 45.97 -44.05 9.08
N ALA A 238 46.25 -43.27 10.12
CA ALA A 238 47.43 -43.43 10.94
C ALA A 238 47.42 -44.79 11.69
N GLU A 239 46.26 -45.20 12.16
CA GLU A 239 46.09 -46.50 12.83
C GLU A 239 46.26 -47.68 11.87
N ARG A 240 45.69 -47.59 10.66
CA ARG A 240 45.97 -48.59 9.60
C ARG A 240 47.45 -48.67 9.26
N ALA A 241 48.14 -47.54 9.12
CA ALA A 241 49.58 -47.54 8.85
C ALA A 241 50.39 -48.21 9.98
N ARG A 242 49.98 -48.06 11.25
CA ARG A 242 50.59 -48.78 12.38
C ARG A 242 50.35 -50.28 12.29
N GLN A 243 49.12 -50.69 11.98
CA GLN A 243 48.76 -52.09 11.76
C GLN A 243 49.56 -52.69 10.60
N ASP A 244 49.72 -51.96 9.48
CA ASP A 244 50.51 -52.42 8.33
C ASP A 244 51.96 -52.66 8.72
N VAL A 245 52.60 -51.73 9.45
CA VAL A 245 53.98 -51.89 9.95
C VAL A 245 54.09 -53.06 10.93
N GLU A 246 53.11 -53.24 11.82
CA GLU A 246 53.07 -54.38 12.75
C GLU A 246 52.91 -55.70 11.99
N THR A 247 52.08 -55.73 10.95
CA THR A 247 51.89 -56.89 10.08
C THR A 247 53.17 -57.19 9.31
N GLU A 248 53.89 -56.17 8.84
CA GLU A 248 55.17 -56.31 8.15
C GLU A 248 56.26 -56.82 9.09
N ARG A 249 56.29 -56.36 10.35
CA ARG A 249 57.18 -56.85 11.40
C ARG A 249 56.86 -58.29 11.80
N LEU A 250 55.58 -58.65 11.88
CA LEU A 250 55.16 -60.04 12.09
C LEU A 250 55.57 -60.91 10.90
N ARG A 251 55.43 -60.42 9.67
CA ARG A 251 55.92 -61.09 8.46
C ARG A 251 57.44 -61.23 8.46
N SER A 252 58.19 -60.23 8.91
CA SER A 252 59.66 -60.32 8.99
C SER A 252 60.10 -61.32 10.06
N LEU A 253 59.47 -61.32 11.24
CA LEU A 253 59.69 -62.31 12.29
C LEU A 253 59.29 -63.71 11.84
N GLN A 254 58.18 -63.84 11.12
CA GLN A 254 57.78 -65.09 10.50
C GLN A 254 58.79 -65.53 9.45
N ALA A 255 59.27 -64.64 8.58
CA ALA A 255 60.29 -64.91 7.56
C ALA A 255 61.64 -65.29 8.17
N ASP A 256 62.04 -64.69 9.30
CA ASP A 256 63.25 -65.06 10.04
C ASP A 256 63.09 -66.42 10.73
N SER A 257 61.92 -66.69 11.30
CA SER A 257 61.58 -68.01 11.84
C SER A 257 61.46 -69.08 10.75
N LEU A 258 61.02 -68.69 9.55
CA LEU A 258 60.99 -69.51 8.34
C LEU A 258 62.38 -69.71 7.78
N ALA A 259 63.29 -68.72 7.85
CA ALA A 259 64.68 -68.88 7.45
C ALA A 259 65.45 -69.80 8.42
N ALA A 260 65.11 -69.74 9.71
CA ALA A 260 65.59 -70.68 10.72
C ALA A 260 64.99 -72.09 10.52
N ARG A 261 63.70 -72.19 10.19
CA ARG A 261 63.03 -73.46 9.85
C ARG A 261 63.49 -74.02 8.50
N LEU A 262 63.74 -73.23 7.47
CA LEU A 262 64.22 -73.65 6.14
C LEU A 262 65.67 -74.16 6.16
N ARG A 263 66.46 -73.80 7.19
CA ARG A 263 67.73 -74.48 7.48
C ARG A 263 67.53 -75.89 8.04
N MET A 264 66.40 -76.17 8.69
CA MET A 264 65.99 -77.51 9.13
C MET A 264 65.15 -78.26 8.08
N GLU A 265 64.28 -77.57 7.33
CA GLU A 265 63.41 -78.15 6.29
C GLU A 265 64.13 -78.36 4.95
N ARG A 266 65.34 -77.81 4.72
CA ARG A 266 66.20 -78.30 3.62
C ARG A 266 66.60 -79.77 3.79
N GLU A 267 66.38 -80.37 4.97
CA GLU A 267 66.43 -81.82 5.19
C GLU A 267 65.06 -82.53 5.02
N GLU A 268 63.93 -81.81 4.95
CA GLU A 268 62.57 -82.36 4.82
C GLU A 268 61.82 -81.99 3.51
N ALA A 269 62.36 -81.08 2.71
CA ALA A 269 61.76 -80.53 1.48
C ALA A 269 61.82 -81.47 0.25
N ASP A 270 62.32 -82.69 0.40
CA ASP A 270 62.11 -83.76 -0.59
C ASP A 270 60.73 -84.45 -0.43
N ARG A 271 59.93 -84.13 0.60
CA ARG A 271 58.68 -84.89 0.88
C ARG A 271 57.34 -84.20 0.68
N LEU A 272 57.20 -82.87 0.59
CA LEU A 272 55.85 -82.27 0.60
C LEU A 272 55.63 -81.19 -0.47
N ALA A 273 55.73 -81.61 -1.73
CA ALA A 273 55.33 -80.84 -2.91
C ALA A 273 53.80 -80.82 -3.20
N ARG A 274 52.91 -80.82 -2.20
CA ARG A 274 51.45 -80.78 -2.45
C ARG A 274 50.62 -80.08 -1.35
N ALA A 275 50.12 -78.87 -1.63
CA ALA A 275 48.76 -78.39 -1.27
C ALA A 275 48.62 -76.88 -1.57
N GLY A 276 48.20 -76.53 -2.78
CA GLY A 276 47.95 -75.14 -3.18
C GLY A 276 46.68 -75.04 -4.01
N GLN A 277 45.52 -75.14 -3.35
CA GLN A 277 44.22 -75.06 -4.04
C GLN A 277 43.08 -74.42 -3.24
N GLN A 278 43.19 -74.22 -1.91
CA GLN A 278 42.12 -73.62 -1.11
C GLN A 278 42.10 -72.08 -1.09
N ASP A 279 43.21 -71.41 -1.39
CA ASP A 279 43.25 -69.93 -1.37
C ASP A 279 42.62 -69.28 -2.61
N ARG A 280 42.61 -69.99 -3.74
CA ARG A 280 42.01 -69.48 -5.00
C ARG A 280 40.48 -69.49 -5.00
N ASP A 281 39.85 -70.33 -4.18
CA ASP A 281 38.40 -70.40 -4.09
C ASP A 281 37.83 -69.31 -3.17
N ARG A 282 38.54 -68.95 -2.09
CA ARG A 282 38.17 -67.83 -1.20
C ARG A 282 38.25 -66.47 -1.88
N GLU A 283 39.23 -66.28 -2.75
CA GLU A 283 39.41 -65.02 -3.49
C GLU A 283 38.27 -64.80 -4.50
N ARG A 284 37.82 -65.86 -5.18
CA ARG A 284 36.67 -65.83 -6.10
C ARG A 284 35.34 -65.56 -5.39
N GLU A 285 35.18 -66.05 -4.16
CA GLU A 285 33.98 -65.81 -3.35
C GLU A 285 33.89 -64.35 -2.90
N LEU A 286 35.01 -63.74 -2.50
CA LEU A 286 35.09 -62.33 -2.14
C LEU A 286 34.82 -61.39 -3.32
N GLU A 287 35.29 -61.75 -4.52
CA GLU A 287 34.98 -60.99 -5.74
C GLU A 287 33.50 -61.03 -6.10
N ARG A 288 32.84 -62.20 -5.94
CA ARG A 288 31.39 -62.32 -6.12
C ARG A 288 30.61 -61.42 -5.16
N LEU A 289 30.97 -61.42 -3.87
CA LEU A 289 30.31 -60.58 -2.87
C LEU A 289 30.49 -59.08 -3.14
N ARG A 290 31.67 -58.67 -3.63
CA ARG A 290 31.90 -57.26 -4.05
C ARG A 290 31.05 -56.88 -5.25
N GLN A 291 30.94 -57.75 -6.25
CA GLN A 291 30.10 -57.51 -7.43
C GLN A 291 28.61 -57.43 -7.06
N GLU A 292 28.14 -58.29 -6.14
CA GLU A 292 26.75 -58.25 -5.66
C GLU A 292 26.45 -56.97 -4.86
N GLN A 293 27.36 -56.52 -4.00
CA GLN A 293 27.20 -55.25 -3.28
C GLN A 293 27.17 -54.05 -4.23
N GLN A 294 28.04 -54.02 -5.25
CA GLN A 294 28.02 -52.94 -6.26
C GLN A 294 26.72 -52.95 -7.07
N ALA A 295 26.23 -54.13 -7.47
CA ALA A 295 24.95 -54.25 -8.17
C ALA A 295 23.76 -53.79 -7.30
N ALA A 296 23.77 -54.09 -6.00
CA ALA A 296 22.75 -53.64 -5.06
C ALA A 296 22.75 -52.11 -4.88
N GLN A 297 23.93 -51.49 -4.75
CA GLN A 297 24.04 -50.03 -4.67
C GLN A 297 23.55 -49.34 -5.94
N GLN A 298 23.87 -49.90 -7.12
CA GLN A 298 23.38 -49.33 -8.39
C GLN A 298 21.85 -49.41 -8.53
N ARG A 299 21.23 -50.48 -8.03
CA ARG A 299 19.75 -50.59 -7.99
C ARG A 299 19.14 -49.53 -7.09
N GLN A 300 19.69 -49.35 -5.88
CA GLN A 300 19.22 -48.31 -4.94
C GLN A 300 19.33 -46.91 -5.54
N GLN A 301 20.45 -46.58 -6.21
CA GLN A 301 20.62 -45.29 -6.87
C GLN A 301 19.62 -45.07 -8.01
N ARG A 302 19.33 -46.10 -8.82
CA ARG A 302 18.31 -46.00 -9.88
C ARG A 302 16.91 -45.78 -9.31
N ASP A 303 16.54 -46.52 -8.27
CA ASP A 303 15.23 -46.39 -7.62
C ASP A 303 15.05 -45.00 -6.99
N GLU A 304 16.12 -44.43 -6.42
CA GLU A 304 16.11 -43.08 -5.86
C GLU A 304 15.93 -42.02 -6.95
N VAL A 305 16.64 -42.13 -8.07
CA VAL A 305 16.49 -41.22 -9.22
C VAL A 305 15.07 -41.28 -9.77
N ASP A 306 14.49 -42.48 -9.93
CA ASP A 306 13.12 -42.65 -10.43
C ASP A 306 12.07 -42.10 -9.44
N ARG A 307 12.33 -42.18 -8.14
CA ARG A 307 11.47 -41.57 -7.12
C ARG A 307 11.53 -40.04 -7.19
N LEU A 308 12.71 -39.47 -7.34
CA LEU A 308 12.90 -38.02 -7.47
C LEU A 308 12.26 -37.48 -8.75
N ARG A 309 12.39 -38.22 -9.86
CA ARG A 309 11.76 -37.86 -11.14
C ARG A 309 10.23 -37.83 -11.04
N ARG A 310 9.62 -38.88 -10.47
CA ARG A 310 8.16 -38.90 -10.21
C ARG A 310 7.70 -37.75 -9.31
N ARG A 311 8.53 -37.37 -8.32
CA ARG A 311 8.23 -36.21 -7.45
C ARG A 311 8.31 -34.90 -8.22
N ALA A 312 9.31 -34.71 -9.08
CA ALA A 312 9.42 -33.53 -9.93
C ALA A 312 8.21 -33.40 -10.86
N ASP A 313 7.84 -34.48 -11.55
CA ASP A 313 6.67 -34.51 -12.45
C ASP A 313 5.37 -34.17 -11.70
N SER A 314 5.19 -34.69 -10.47
CA SER A 314 4.02 -34.36 -9.65
C SER A 314 3.95 -32.88 -9.23
N LEU A 315 5.10 -32.26 -8.98
CA LEU A 315 5.17 -30.84 -8.61
C LEU A 315 4.90 -29.95 -9.81
N GLU A 316 5.38 -30.33 -10.99
CA GLU A 316 5.09 -29.63 -12.23
C GLU A 316 3.60 -29.70 -12.59
N ALA A 317 2.99 -30.89 -12.44
CA ALA A 317 1.54 -31.06 -12.60
C ALA A 317 0.74 -30.19 -11.61
N ALA A 318 1.15 -30.13 -10.34
CA ALA A 318 0.51 -29.28 -9.33
C ALA A 318 0.62 -27.79 -9.66
N ARG A 319 1.80 -27.32 -10.11
CA ARG A 319 2.01 -25.93 -10.54
C ARG A 319 1.17 -25.56 -11.76
N SER A 320 1.05 -26.47 -12.72
CA SER A 320 0.20 -26.28 -13.90
C SER A 320 -1.28 -26.16 -13.50
N ALA A 321 -1.76 -27.03 -12.61
CA ALA A 321 -3.13 -26.97 -12.09
C ALA A 321 -3.40 -25.66 -11.32
N GLU A 322 -2.45 -25.19 -10.50
CA GLU A 322 -2.57 -23.91 -9.80
C GLU A 322 -2.61 -22.72 -10.76
N ALA A 323 -1.77 -22.72 -11.80
CA ALA A 323 -1.78 -21.69 -12.83
C ALA A 323 -3.11 -21.64 -13.59
N GLN A 324 -3.69 -22.80 -13.93
CA GLN A 324 -5.01 -22.90 -14.55
C GLN A 324 -6.12 -22.37 -13.63
N ALA A 325 -6.09 -22.72 -12.34
CA ALA A 325 -7.07 -22.24 -11.38
C ALA A 325 -6.99 -20.71 -11.19
N ARG A 326 -5.78 -20.13 -11.15
CA ARG A 326 -5.59 -18.68 -11.11
C ARG A 326 -6.11 -18.00 -12.37
N GLY A 327 -5.84 -18.58 -13.55
CA GLY A 327 -6.35 -18.06 -14.82
C GLY A 327 -7.88 -18.07 -14.89
N ALA A 328 -8.53 -19.13 -14.42
CA ALA A 328 -9.99 -19.21 -14.35
C ALA A 328 -10.57 -18.15 -13.39
N ALA A 329 -9.97 -18.00 -12.20
CA ALA A 329 -10.41 -17.00 -11.22
C ALA A 329 -10.25 -15.56 -11.75
N GLU A 330 -9.19 -15.27 -12.50
CA GLU A 330 -8.99 -13.97 -13.13
C GLU A 330 -10.02 -13.69 -14.23
N ALA A 331 -10.31 -14.69 -15.07
CA ALA A 331 -11.36 -14.59 -16.10
C ALA A 331 -12.75 -14.30 -15.47
N ASP A 332 -13.09 -15.00 -14.38
CA ASP A 332 -14.34 -14.77 -13.65
C ASP A 332 -14.40 -13.36 -13.04
N ALA A 333 -13.29 -12.88 -12.49
CA ALA A 333 -13.20 -11.53 -11.94
C ALA A 333 -13.38 -10.45 -13.02
N VAL A 334 -12.80 -10.65 -14.21
CA VAL A 334 -13.00 -9.76 -15.37
C VAL A 334 -14.47 -9.77 -15.81
N ALA A 335 -15.09 -10.95 -15.92
CA ALA A 335 -16.51 -11.08 -16.28
C ALA A 335 -17.43 -10.43 -15.23
N ALA A 336 -17.10 -10.49 -13.94
CA ALA A 336 -17.86 -9.83 -12.88
C ALA A 336 -17.75 -8.30 -12.98
N ARG A 337 -16.55 -7.76 -13.24
CA ARG A 337 -16.35 -6.31 -13.45
C ARG A 337 -17.11 -5.79 -14.67
N ALA A 338 -17.11 -6.55 -15.77
CA ALA A 338 -17.86 -6.20 -16.97
C ALA A 338 -19.38 -6.14 -16.70
N ARG A 339 -19.91 -7.12 -15.95
CA ARG A 339 -21.33 -7.12 -15.53
C ARG A 339 -21.68 -5.93 -14.63
N ALA A 340 -20.81 -5.60 -13.67
CA ALA A 340 -21.00 -4.44 -12.80
C ALA A 340 -20.99 -3.11 -13.58
N ALA A 341 -20.07 -2.95 -14.53
CA ALA A 341 -20.00 -1.77 -15.39
C ALA A 341 -21.25 -1.65 -16.30
N ALA A 342 -21.74 -2.76 -16.84
CA ALA A 342 -22.98 -2.78 -17.63
C ALA A 342 -24.19 -2.37 -16.78
N ALA A 343 -24.28 -2.86 -15.54
CA ALA A 343 -25.36 -2.48 -14.62
C ALA A 343 -25.32 -0.98 -14.26
N ASP A 344 -24.14 -0.43 -13.96
CA ASP A 344 -23.97 1.00 -13.67
C ASP A 344 -24.36 1.89 -14.87
N SER A 345 -23.96 1.49 -16.09
CA SER A 345 -24.38 2.15 -17.32
C SER A 345 -25.90 2.13 -17.51
N ALA A 346 -26.55 0.98 -17.25
CA ALA A 346 -28.00 0.85 -17.33
C ALA A 346 -28.72 1.75 -16.31
N THR A 347 -28.20 1.85 -15.09
CA THR A 347 -28.73 2.76 -14.05
C THR A 347 -28.64 4.22 -14.50
N ARG A 348 -27.48 4.67 -15.00
CA ARG A 348 -27.32 6.06 -15.49
C ARG A 348 -28.23 6.39 -16.67
N LEU A 349 -28.46 5.43 -17.56
CA LEU A 349 -29.42 5.60 -18.66
C LEU A 349 -30.86 5.72 -18.15
N ALA A 350 -31.23 4.93 -17.13
CA ALA A 350 -32.54 5.02 -16.51
C ALA A 350 -32.74 6.38 -15.79
N GLU A 351 -31.75 6.83 -15.03
CA GLU A 351 -31.75 8.14 -14.37
C GLU A 351 -31.83 9.28 -15.40
N GLY A 352 -31.06 9.19 -16.50
CA GLY A 352 -31.11 10.16 -17.59
C GLY A 352 -32.49 10.26 -18.23
N ARG A 353 -33.14 9.12 -18.51
CA ARG A 353 -34.51 9.07 -19.03
C ARG A 353 -35.53 9.64 -18.04
N ALA A 354 -35.37 9.36 -16.75
CA ALA A 354 -36.25 9.91 -15.72
C ALA A 354 -36.13 11.45 -15.63
N ALA A 355 -34.89 11.96 -15.63
CA ALA A 355 -34.62 13.40 -15.63
C ALA A 355 -35.17 14.09 -16.89
N GLU A 356 -35.05 13.45 -18.06
CA GLU A 356 -35.63 13.99 -19.30
C GLU A 356 -37.16 14.03 -19.25
N ALA A 357 -37.80 12.98 -18.71
CA ALA A 357 -39.25 12.95 -18.53
C ALA A 357 -39.72 14.05 -17.56
N GLU A 358 -38.98 14.31 -16.49
CA GLU A 358 -39.26 15.38 -15.54
C GLU A 358 -39.12 16.77 -16.17
N ARG A 359 -38.05 16.99 -16.96
CA ARG A 359 -37.89 18.24 -17.73
C ARG A 359 -39.04 18.46 -18.71
N ARG A 360 -39.51 17.42 -19.40
CA ARG A 360 -40.68 17.53 -20.30
C ARG A 360 -41.95 17.90 -19.54
N ARG A 361 -42.16 17.34 -18.34
CA ARG A 361 -43.28 17.74 -17.48
C ARG A 361 -43.19 19.21 -17.06
N TYR A 362 -42.01 19.64 -16.63
CA TYR A 362 -41.80 21.04 -16.22
C TYR A 362 -41.98 22.01 -17.40
N GLN A 363 -41.45 21.65 -18.58
CA GLN A 363 -41.63 22.44 -19.79
C GLN A 363 -43.11 22.56 -20.17
N ALA A 364 -43.89 21.48 -20.08
CA ALA A 364 -45.33 21.52 -20.32
C ALA A 364 -46.06 22.45 -19.34
N VAL A 365 -45.63 22.52 -18.07
CA VAL A 365 -46.17 23.46 -17.09
C VAL A 365 -45.80 24.90 -17.45
N LEU A 366 -44.55 25.18 -17.85
CA LEU A 366 -44.14 26.52 -18.28
C LEU A 366 -44.84 26.96 -19.56
N ASP A 367 -45.03 26.06 -20.51
CA ASP A 367 -45.74 26.35 -21.75
C ASP A 367 -47.23 26.63 -21.46
N LEU A 368 -47.83 25.90 -20.51
CA LEU A 368 -49.18 26.19 -20.01
C LEU A 368 -49.24 27.58 -19.35
N ASP A 369 -48.31 27.90 -18.44
CA ASP A 369 -48.24 29.21 -17.76
C ASP A 369 -48.13 30.37 -18.76
N ARG A 370 -47.33 30.20 -19.82
CA ARG A 370 -47.23 31.16 -20.93
C ARG A 370 -48.53 31.30 -21.73
N LEU A 371 -49.25 30.21 -21.97
CA LEU A 371 -50.56 30.26 -22.65
C LEU A 371 -51.64 30.85 -21.73
N MET A 372 -51.47 30.76 -20.42
CA MET A 372 -52.39 31.28 -19.41
C MET A 372 -52.10 32.72 -19.01
N THR A 373 -51.08 33.37 -19.58
CA THR A 373 -50.71 34.76 -19.23
C THR A 373 -51.85 35.75 -19.53
N ASP A 374 -52.68 35.45 -20.53
CA ASP A 374 -53.87 36.26 -20.87
C ASP A 374 -55.14 35.80 -20.13
N VAL A 375 -55.08 34.73 -19.33
CA VAL A 375 -56.24 34.24 -18.58
C VAL A 375 -56.30 34.97 -17.24
N THR A 376 -57.32 35.82 -17.08
CA THR A 376 -57.55 36.57 -15.84
C THR A 376 -58.36 35.78 -14.83
N GLU A 377 -59.26 34.91 -15.29
CA GLU A 377 -60.10 34.13 -14.38
C GLU A 377 -60.57 32.80 -15.00
N ILE A 378 -60.55 31.73 -14.20
CA ILE A 378 -61.19 30.46 -14.54
C ILE A 378 -62.32 30.22 -13.54
N ARG A 379 -63.56 30.09 -14.02
CA ARG A 379 -64.73 29.77 -13.20
C ARG A 379 -65.37 28.47 -13.66
N GLU A 380 -65.66 27.59 -12.73
CA GLU A 380 -66.47 26.40 -13.00
C GLU A 380 -67.96 26.78 -12.91
N THR A 381 -68.73 26.45 -13.94
CA THR A 381 -70.16 26.78 -14.05
C THR A 381 -70.96 25.49 -14.20
N GLU A 382 -72.28 25.56 -14.00
CA GLU A 382 -73.19 24.41 -14.16
C GLU A 382 -73.17 23.80 -15.59
N ARG A 383 -72.59 24.50 -16.57
CA ARG A 383 -72.43 24.03 -17.96
C ARG A 383 -70.99 23.68 -18.34
N GLY A 384 -70.02 23.80 -17.42
CA GLY A 384 -68.60 23.52 -17.65
C GLY A 384 -67.66 24.66 -17.22
N LEU A 385 -66.40 24.58 -17.63
CA LEU A 385 -65.35 25.56 -17.32
C LEU A 385 -65.46 26.80 -18.23
N ALA A 386 -65.56 27.98 -17.63
CA ALA A 386 -65.52 29.28 -18.29
C ALA A 386 -64.17 29.95 -18.04
N ILE A 387 -63.46 30.31 -19.11
CA ILE A 387 -62.15 30.98 -19.07
C ILE A 387 -62.33 32.43 -19.52
N VAL A 388 -61.99 33.38 -18.67
CA VAL A 388 -62.05 34.82 -18.94
C VAL A 388 -60.65 35.30 -19.31
N LEU A 389 -60.51 35.89 -20.49
CA LEU A 389 -59.26 36.46 -20.98
C LEU A 389 -59.21 37.96 -20.67
N GLY A 390 -58.06 38.46 -20.22
CA GLY A 390 -57.78 39.89 -20.05
C GLY A 390 -57.64 40.55 -21.42
N GLN A 391 -58.20 41.75 -21.59
CA GLN A 391 -58.09 42.53 -22.83
C GLN A 391 -56.73 43.21 -22.97
#